data_AF-A0A2B7XWK5-F1
#
_entry.id   AF-A0A2B7XWK5-F1
#
_cell.length_a   1.000
_cell.length_b   1.000
_cell.length_c   1.000
_cell.angle_alpha   90.00
_cell.angle_beta   90.00
_cell.angle_gamma   90.00
#
_symmetry.space_group_name_H-M   'P 1'
#
loop_
_entity.id
_entity.type
_entity.pdbx_description
1 polymer ?
#
loop_
_entity_poly.entity_id
_entity_poly.type
_entity_poly.pdbx_seq_one_letter_code
_entity_poly.pdbx_strand_id
1 'polypeptide(L)'
;MTTRMEPSGVKYEFVEAVERLDYYAPRGYHPVTIGDELCAGRYVIAHKLGFGRSATTWLAEDRRAKSELPGKVIVQNLLDSFKLSGPNGIHRCLVTDAARINIHEAKDAAYH
;
A
#
# COMPACT_ATOMS: atom_id res chain seq x y z
N MET A 1 13.42 27.92 8.67
CA MET A 1 14.34 27.20 9.57
C MET A 1 14.41 25.76 9.09
N THR A 2 15.53 25.37 8.49
CA THR A 2 15.72 24.05 7.87
C THR A 2 16.46 23.16 8.86
N THR A 3 15.77 22.22 9.50
CA THR A 3 16.40 21.25 10.41
C THR A 3 17.25 20.29 9.58
N ARG A 4 18.57 20.31 9.79
CA ARG A 4 19.50 19.35 9.21
C ARG A 4 19.24 18.00 9.86
N MET A 5 18.71 17.05 9.09
CA MET A 5 18.47 15.68 9.54
C MET A 5 19.83 14.98 9.64
N GLU A 6 20.30 14.73 10.85
CA GLU A 6 21.52 13.95 11.07
C GLU A 6 21.24 12.47 10.78
N PRO A 7 22.08 11.77 10.00
CA PRO A 7 21.86 10.37 9.67
C PRO A 7 21.91 9.52 10.95
N SER A 8 20.90 8.69 11.16
CA SER A 8 20.85 7.79 12.33
C SER A 8 22.04 6.83 12.30
N GLY A 9 22.76 6.69 13.41
CA GLY A 9 23.83 5.68 13.57
C GLY A 9 23.34 4.23 13.60
N VAL A 10 22.02 4.02 13.52
CA VAL A 10 21.39 2.71 13.42
C VAL A 10 21.67 2.12 12.04
N LYS A 11 22.44 1.03 12.01
CA LYS A 11 22.65 0.22 10.81
C LYS A 11 21.52 -0.79 10.71
N TYR A 12 20.66 -0.63 9.72
CA TYR A 12 19.63 -1.64 9.42
C TYR A 12 20.26 -2.77 8.61
N GLU A 13 20.00 -4.01 9.02
CA GLU A 13 20.32 -5.16 8.17
C GLU A 13 19.30 -5.28 7.05
N PHE A 14 19.79 -5.58 5.85
CA PHE A 14 18.93 -5.82 4.70
C PHE A 14 18.24 -7.17 4.86
N VAL A 15 16.91 -7.15 4.87
CA VAL A 15 16.08 -8.36 4.80
C VAL A 15 15.53 -8.44 3.38
N GLU A 16 15.91 -9.48 2.66
CA GLU A 16 15.68 -9.63 1.22
C GLU A 16 14.21 -9.50 0.78
N ALA A 17 13.27 -9.86 1.67
CA ALA A 17 11.83 -9.86 1.39
C ALA A 17 11.05 -8.69 2.01
N VAL A 18 11.74 -7.60 2.41
CA VAL A 18 11.14 -6.41 3.02
C VAL A 18 11.51 -5.16 2.21
N GLU A 19 10.59 -4.21 2.13
CA GLU A 19 10.86 -2.96 1.44
C GLU A 19 12.02 -2.20 2.07
N ARG A 20 12.71 -1.44 1.25
CA ARG A 20 13.83 -0.66 1.75
C ARG A 20 13.34 0.62 2.43
N LEU A 21 13.77 0.84 3.66
CA LEU A 21 13.44 2.02 4.46
C LEU A 21 13.82 3.34 3.77
N ASP A 22 14.88 3.36 2.96
CA ASP A 22 15.30 4.55 2.22
C ASP A 22 14.31 4.98 1.13
N TYR A 23 13.33 4.14 0.78
CA TYR A 23 12.26 4.53 -0.14
C TYR A 23 11.17 5.36 0.55
N TYR A 24 11.12 5.42 1.89
CA TYR A 24 10.22 6.32 2.63
C TYR A 24 10.81 7.74 2.75
N ALA A 25 11.07 8.36 1.61
CA ALA A 25 11.62 9.70 1.49
C ALA A 25 10.67 10.60 0.66
N PRO A 26 10.89 11.93 0.59
CA PRO A 26 10.12 12.80 -0.29
C PRO A 26 10.07 12.24 -1.72
N ARG A 27 8.86 12.16 -2.30
CA ARG A 27 8.53 11.52 -3.59
C ARG A 27 8.66 9.99 -3.65
N GLY A 28 8.95 9.34 -2.54
CA GLY A 28 9.03 7.89 -2.39
C GLY A 28 7.71 7.25 -1.94
N TYR A 29 7.77 6.25 -1.07
CA TYR A 29 6.58 5.62 -0.49
C TYR A 29 5.89 6.53 0.51
N HIS A 30 4.56 6.38 0.61
CA HIS A 30 3.79 6.96 1.71
C HIS A 30 3.80 6.01 2.91
N PRO A 31 4.08 6.47 4.14
CA PRO A 31 3.94 5.63 5.32
C PRO A 31 2.46 5.31 5.56
N VAL A 32 2.14 4.03 5.71
CA VAL A 32 0.78 3.53 5.98
C VAL A 32 0.83 2.56 7.15
N THR A 33 -0.16 2.63 8.02
CA THR A 33 -0.29 1.82 9.23
C THR A 33 -1.57 0.99 9.21
N ILE A 34 -1.55 -0.17 9.87
CA ILE A 34 -2.78 -0.95 10.11
C ILE A 34 -3.72 -0.10 10.97
N GLY A 35 -4.99 -0.05 10.58
CA GLY A 35 -6.02 0.79 11.18
C GLY A 35 -6.18 2.17 10.55
N ASP A 36 -5.29 2.58 9.64
CA ASP A 36 -5.43 3.86 8.93
C ASP A 36 -6.76 3.90 8.16
N GLU A 37 -7.45 5.03 8.26
CA GLU A 37 -8.69 5.31 7.55
C GLU A 37 -8.42 6.20 6.34
N LEU A 38 -8.57 5.63 5.13
CA LEU A 38 -8.35 6.33 3.87
C LEU A 38 -9.66 6.70 3.18
N CYS A 39 -9.60 7.70 2.30
CA CYS A 39 -10.73 8.19 1.50
C CYS A 39 -11.97 8.50 2.37
N ALA A 40 -11.80 9.39 3.35
CA ALA A 40 -12.85 9.80 4.30
C ALA A 40 -13.50 8.61 5.04
N GLY A 41 -12.66 7.69 5.54
CA GLY A 41 -13.11 6.56 6.35
C GLY A 41 -13.73 5.40 5.56
N ARG A 42 -13.66 5.43 4.22
CA ARG A 42 -14.19 4.34 3.39
C ARG A 42 -13.32 3.09 3.47
N TYR A 43 -12.00 3.25 3.40
CA TYR A 43 -11.05 2.14 3.34
C TYR A 43 -10.24 2.07 4.62
N VAL A 44 -10.39 0.99 5.38
CA VAL A 44 -9.62 0.76 6.63
C VAL A 44 -8.52 -0.24 6.38
N ILE A 45 -7.27 0.14 6.61
CA ILE A 45 -6.12 -0.74 6.37
C ILE A 45 -6.13 -1.90 7.37
N ALA A 46 -6.17 -3.13 6.86
CA ALA A 46 -6.20 -4.35 7.67
C ALA A 46 -4.85 -5.06 7.71
N HIS A 47 -4.15 -5.15 6.56
CA HIS A 47 -2.87 -5.85 6.49
C HIS A 47 -1.99 -5.38 5.34
N LYS A 48 -0.68 -5.58 5.44
CA LYS A 48 0.25 -5.35 4.34
C LYS A 48 0.34 -6.60 3.46
N LEU A 49 0.14 -6.45 2.16
CA LEU A 49 0.23 -7.56 1.22
C LEU A 49 1.61 -7.63 0.56
N GLY A 50 2.24 -6.48 0.32
CA GLY A 50 3.58 -6.46 -0.24
C GLY A 50 4.03 -5.07 -0.65
N PHE A 51 5.10 -5.03 -1.43
CA PHE A 51 5.65 -3.83 -2.01
C PHE A 51 6.32 -4.20 -3.34
N GLY A 52 6.24 -3.29 -4.30
CA GLY A 52 7.01 -3.31 -5.53
C GLY A 52 7.81 -2.02 -5.65
N ARG A 53 8.66 -1.89 -6.66
CA ARG A 53 9.58 -0.75 -6.83
C ARG A 53 8.94 0.63 -6.64
N SER A 54 7.68 0.80 -7.01
CA SER A 54 7.00 2.11 -7.05
C SER A 54 5.80 2.24 -6.12
N ALA A 55 5.32 1.14 -5.53
CA ALA A 55 4.11 1.15 -4.71
C ALA A 55 4.15 0.10 -3.60
N THR A 56 3.40 0.34 -2.53
CA THR A 56 3.10 -0.66 -1.50
C THR A 56 1.66 -1.12 -1.65
N THR A 57 1.41 -2.42 -1.46
CA THR A 57 0.09 -3.03 -1.59
C THR A 57 -0.44 -3.39 -0.22
N TRP A 58 -1.68 -2.98 0.06
CA TRP A 58 -2.34 -3.15 1.34
C TRP A 58 -3.73 -3.75 1.15
N LEU A 59 -4.12 -4.63 2.07
CA LEU A 59 -5.48 -5.10 2.22
C LEU A 59 -6.26 -4.07 3.03
N ALA A 60 -7.42 -3.66 2.52
CA ALA A 60 -8.31 -2.76 3.21
C ALA A 60 -9.74 -3.29 3.22
N GLU A 61 -10.47 -2.99 4.30
CA GLU A 61 -11.91 -3.19 4.37
C GLU A 61 -12.61 -1.97 3.74
N ASP A 62 -13.46 -2.20 2.73
CA ASP A 62 -14.34 -1.16 2.17
C ASP A 62 -15.65 -1.11 2.97
N ARG A 63 -15.79 -0.13 3.85
CA ARG A 63 -16.99 0.07 4.69
C ARG A 63 -18.26 0.39 3.90
N ARG A 64 -18.14 0.69 2.60
CA ARG A 64 -19.29 0.99 1.72
C ARG A 64 -19.60 -0.13 0.74
N ALA A 65 -18.78 -1.18 0.67
CA ALA A 65 -19.04 -2.31 -0.20
C ALA A 65 -20.29 -3.06 0.26
N LYS A 66 -21.26 -3.21 -0.64
CA LYS A 66 -22.27 -4.26 -0.48
C LYS A 66 -21.61 -5.58 -0.86
N SER A 67 -21.95 -6.65 -0.14
CA SER A 67 -21.41 -8.00 -0.35
C SER A 67 -21.85 -8.57 -1.71
N GLU A 68 -21.33 -8.04 -2.78
CA GLU A 68 -21.41 -8.64 -4.11
C GLU A 68 -20.03 -9.19 -4.42
N LEU A 69 -19.99 -10.51 -4.52
CA LEU A 69 -18.80 -11.22 -4.95
C LEU A 69 -18.78 -11.15 -6.48
N PRO A 70 -17.89 -10.36 -7.12
CA PRO A 70 -17.79 -10.41 -8.56
C PRO A 70 -17.42 -11.84 -8.97
N GLY A 71 -18.07 -12.32 -10.03
CA GLY A 71 -17.73 -13.60 -10.66
C GLY A 71 -16.25 -13.63 -11.06
N LYS A 72 -15.71 -14.81 -11.43
CA LYS A 72 -14.34 -14.91 -11.95
C LYS A 72 -14.16 -13.97 -13.15
N VAL A 73 -13.46 -12.85 -12.95
CA VAL A 73 -13.00 -11.96 -14.03
C VAL A 73 -11.50 -12.22 -14.22
N ILE A 74 -11.06 -12.32 -15.48
CA ILE A 74 -9.65 -12.56 -15.84
C ILE A 74 -8.81 -11.29 -15.67
N VAL A 75 -9.44 -10.12 -15.74
CA VAL A 75 -8.82 -8.80 -15.57
C VAL A 75 -9.30 -8.19 -14.25
N GLN A 76 -8.38 -7.77 -13.38
CA GLN A 76 -8.71 -7.06 -12.14
C GLN A 76 -9.40 -5.74 -12.47
N ASN A 77 -10.57 -5.51 -11.88
CA ASN A 77 -11.31 -4.28 -12.08
C ASN A 77 -10.78 -3.19 -11.14
N LEU A 78 -10.50 -2.01 -11.68
CA LEU A 78 -10.26 -0.82 -10.87
C LEU A 78 -11.60 -0.36 -10.28
N LEU A 79 -11.75 -0.55 -8.97
CA LEU A 79 -12.97 -0.21 -8.22
C LEU A 79 -13.02 1.26 -7.83
N ASP A 80 -11.87 1.84 -7.49
CA ASP A 80 -11.76 3.25 -7.10
C ASP A 80 -10.35 3.78 -7.34
N SER A 81 -10.22 5.09 -7.46
CA SER A 81 -8.94 5.77 -7.44
C SER A 81 -9.05 7.12 -6.74
N PHE A 82 -8.13 7.39 -5.82
CA PHE A 82 -8.10 8.65 -5.08
C PHE A 82 -6.67 9.14 -4.88
N LYS A 83 -6.53 10.38 -4.41
CA LYS A 83 -5.23 10.97 -4.06
C LYS A 83 -5.10 11.03 -2.54
N LEU A 84 -3.98 10.56 -2.02
CA LEU A 84 -3.61 10.64 -0.62
C LEU A 84 -2.48 11.65 -0.45
N SER A 85 -2.71 12.69 0.35
CA SER A 85 -1.68 13.65 0.72
C SER A 85 -0.92 13.15 1.94
N GLY A 86 0.40 13.31 1.94
CA GLY A 86 1.26 12.85 3.01
C GLY A 86 2.59 13.59 3.10
N PRO A 87 3.43 13.19 4.07
CA PRO A 87 4.74 13.81 4.29
C PRO A 87 5.67 13.68 3.07
N ASN A 88 5.49 12.62 2.27
CA ASN A 88 6.30 12.33 1.10
C ASN A 88 5.68 12.82 -0.22
N GLY A 89 4.57 13.57 -0.16
CA GLY A 89 3.90 14.17 -1.31
C GLY A 89 2.46 13.69 -1.49
N ILE A 90 1.97 13.77 -2.73
CA ILE A 90 0.62 13.33 -3.09
C ILE A 90 0.75 12.02 -3.88
N HIS A 91 0.12 10.97 -3.39
CA HIS A 91 0.18 9.62 -3.95
C HIS A 91 -1.16 9.25 -4.57
N ARG A 92 -1.15 8.61 -5.74
CA ARG A 92 -2.36 8.03 -6.33
C ARG A 92 -2.57 6.65 -5.72
N CYS A 93 -3.71 6.45 -5.09
CA CYS A 93 -4.14 5.16 -4.56
C CYS A 93 -5.10 4.53 -5.58
N LEU A 94 -4.85 3.26 -5.90
CA LEU A 94 -5.69 2.45 -6.77
C LEU A 94 -6.32 1.35 -5.92
N VAL A 95 -7.62 1.14 -6.05
CA VAL A 95 -8.35 0.11 -5.33
C VAL A 95 -8.85 -0.90 -6.34
N THR A 96 -8.48 -2.16 -6.16
CA THR A 96 -8.99 -3.29 -6.93
C THR A 96 -9.75 -4.23 -6.01
N ASP A 97 -10.45 -5.20 -6.60
CA ASP A 97 -10.90 -6.34 -5.83
C ASP A 97 -9.69 -7.09 -5.24
N ALA A 98 -9.90 -7.68 -4.06
CA ALA A 98 -8.93 -8.62 -3.53
C ALA A 98 -8.95 -9.85 -4.46
N ALA A 99 -7.80 -10.19 -5.05
CA ALA A 99 -7.69 -11.39 -5.84
C ALA A 99 -8.07 -12.61 -4.98
N ARG A 100 -8.95 -13.48 -5.48
CA ARG A 100 -9.36 -14.74 -4.82
C ARG A 100 -8.30 -15.84 -4.82
N ILE A 101 -7.07 -15.47 -5.13
CA ILE A 101 -5.92 -16.36 -5.01
C ILE A 101 -5.44 -16.33 -3.57
N ASN A 102 -4.70 -17.35 -3.16
CA ASN A 102 -4.17 -17.36 -1.80
C ASN A 102 -3.27 -16.13 -1.58
N ILE A 103 -3.17 -15.67 -0.33
CA ILE A 103 -2.42 -14.45 0.01
C ILE A 103 -0.93 -14.55 -0.39
N HIS A 104 -0.41 -15.76 -0.55
CA HIS A 104 0.95 -16.04 -0.97
C HIS A 104 1.15 -15.80 -2.48
N GLU A 105 0.24 -16.30 -3.32
CA GLU A 105 0.23 -16.08 -4.77
C GLU A 105 -0.10 -14.62 -5.11
N ALA A 106 -0.98 -13.97 -4.34
CA ALA A 106 -1.22 -12.53 -4.48
C ALA A 106 0.03 -11.72 -4.18
N LYS A 107 0.82 -12.18 -3.20
CA LYS A 107 2.11 -11.60 -2.87
C LYS A 107 3.08 -11.80 -4.05
N ASP A 108 3.25 -13.03 -4.54
CA ASP A 108 4.17 -13.35 -5.64
C ASP A 108 3.83 -12.61 -6.94
N ALA A 109 2.53 -12.48 -7.27
CA ALA A 109 2.08 -11.73 -8.44
C ALA A 109 2.37 -10.22 -8.36
N ALA A 110 2.59 -9.66 -7.17
CA ALA A 110 2.95 -8.25 -7.00
C ALA A 110 4.44 -7.97 -7.19
N TYR A 111 5.30 -9.00 -7.20
CA TYR A 111 6.76 -8.88 -7.37
C TYR A 111 7.24 -9.09 -8.82
N HIS A 112 6.34 -9.38 -9.77
CA HIS A 112 6.66 -9.60 -11.18
C HIS A 112 6.26 -8.43 -12.08
#